data_AF-A0A0S8CUZ8-F1
#
_entry.id   AF-A0A0S8CUZ8-F1
#
_cell.length_a   1.000
_cell.length_b   1.000
_cell.length_c   1.000
_cell.angle_alpha   90.00
_cell.angle_beta   90.00
_cell.angle_gamma   90.00
#
_symmetry.space_group_name_H-M   'P 1'
#
loop_
_entity.id
_entity.type
_entity.pdbx_description
1 polymer ?
#
loop_
_entity_poly.entity_id
_entity_poly.type
_entity_poly.pdbx_seq_one_letter_code
_entity_poly.pdbx_strand_id
1 'polypeptide(L)'
;MKDIFISYAAEDRAIAQRLAAGLEGSGLSVWWDRQIQVGSDWDKTIEDALDGAKCAVVLWTGHAKSSRWVRAEARQALKEEKVVPVMLEANAIPLAFTGIQALRFLGWGGAAGSQEFEILLGVIRAKIEGKSIELPEASSTKASVVGKLVALLGIKAMVGSVLALLLLASSFLRINPDVTVHVQTARIEFSVLSELEDKRLTDALSFDALTVQNIGKISLSPERLLVADPRDYDMASDSYPPKAWLDLPANGRTIQFESDKSGISPEVTIESTEGKGPVAGVLDGIILTQDAVVTLEVTEDNAVIWSMRTEKGRQRIVLSNVQAVEFIESGLRLPDDFSLPITQDQELTYQALYEDKPGTIEIVGHDEELVIVLKETGGQPKDLVSNSVLPVQSVDFSWQDPGTGERKIPEGFEGTVEYRSPQGMPSMKIENNSFLTLERLEHFEITSISVDPVSHLLAVDLQGEVGYIKTGTRQNPRDLRPTLFDQIRFSPLFEPVRKLIGL
;
A
#
# COMPACT_ATOMS: atom_id res chain seq x y z
N MET A 1 -42.35 13.08 8.42
CA MET A 1 -40.87 13.06 8.45
C MET A 1 -40.45 12.20 9.61
N LYS A 2 -39.43 11.35 9.44
CA LYS A 2 -38.90 10.51 10.53
C LYS A 2 -37.76 11.29 11.21
N ASP A 3 -37.65 11.22 12.53
CA ASP A 3 -36.65 11.97 13.29
C ASP A 3 -35.24 11.37 13.17
N ILE A 4 -35.17 10.05 12.90
CA ILE A 4 -33.92 9.28 12.90
C ILE A 4 -33.77 8.52 11.58
N PHE A 5 -32.61 8.65 10.96
CA PHE A 5 -32.16 7.82 9.84
C PHE A 5 -31.13 6.80 10.34
N ILE A 6 -31.26 5.52 9.96
CA ILE A 6 -30.25 4.49 10.26
C ILE A 6 -29.53 4.09 8.98
N SER A 7 -28.23 4.38 8.90
CA SER A 7 -27.34 3.93 7.83
C SER A 7 -26.63 2.63 8.24
N TYR A 8 -26.70 1.62 7.38
CA TYR A 8 -26.13 0.29 7.62
C TYR A 8 -25.84 -0.46 6.29
N ALA A 9 -24.92 -1.43 6.32
CA ALA A 9 -24.70 -2.32 5.19
C ALA A 9 -25.82 -3.38 5.09
N ALA A 10 -26.13 -3.90 3.90
CA ALA A 10 -27.26 -4.82 3.73
C ALA A 10 -27.13 -6.08 4.61
N GLU A 11 -25.90 -6.51 4.82
CA GLU A 11 -25.46 -7.63 5.66
C GLU A 11 -25.82 -7.43 7.15
N ASP A 12 -25.89 -6.17 7.60
CA ASP A 12 -26.14 -5.81 9.00
C ASP A 12 -27.62 -5.53 9.29
N ARG A 13 -28.52 -5.83 8.34
CA ARG A 13 -29.96 -5.55 8.43
C ARG A 13 -30.59 -6.07 9.72
N ALA A 14 -30.20 -7.26 10.17
CA ALA A 14 -30.76 -7.86 11.38
C ALA A 14 -30.48 -7.03 12.64
N ILE A 15 -29.31 -6.38 12.73
CA ILE A 15 -28.96 -5.51 13.86
C ILE A 15 -29.66 -4.15 13.71
N ALA A 16 -29.68 -3.59 12.50
CA ALA A 16 -30.39 -2.35 12.20
C ALA A 16 -31.89 -2.44 12.55
N GLN A 17 -32.52 -3.58 12.24
CA GLN A 17 -33.92 -3.86 12.59
C GLN A 17 -34.14 -3.88 14.11
N ARG A 18 -33.27 -4.56 14.86
CA ARG A 18 -33.37 -4.62 16.33
C ARG A 18 -33.20 -3.23 16.95
N LEU A 19 -32.27 -2.45 16.41
CA LEU A 19 -32.05 -1.07 16.84
C LEU A 19 -33.27 -0.19 16.56
N ALA A 20 -33.81 -0.26 15.34
CA ALA A 20 -34.99 0.47 14.96
C ALA A 20 -36.19 0.15 15.86
N ALA A 21 -36.44 -1.15 16.11
CA ALA A 21 -37.52 -1.58 17.00
C ALA A 21 -37.36 -1.04 18.43
N GLY A 22 -36.13 -1.02 18.96
CA GLY A 22 -35.85 -0.43 20.27
C GLY A 22 -36.13 1.08 20.31
N LEU A 23 -35.66 1.81 19.30
CA LEU A 23 -35.84 3.26 19.19
C LEU A 23 -37.32 3.64 19.01
N GLU A 24 -38.06 2.89 18.19
CA GLU A 24 -39.51 3.06 18.01
C GLU A 24 -40.29 2.73 19.29
N GLY A 25 -39.90 1.68 20.01
CA GLY A 25 -40.44 1.35 21.34
C GLY A 25 -40.22 2.45 22.39
N SER A 26 -39.27 3.36 22.14
CA SER A 26 -38.94 4.50 22.99
C SER A 26 -39.63 5.81 22.56
N GLY A 27 -40.59 5.71 21.62
CA GLY A 27 -41.42 6.82 21.14
C GLY A 27 -40.79 7.68 20.05
N LEU A 28 -39.69 7.22 19.43
CA LEU A 28 -38.98 7.94 18.37
C LEU A 28 -39.40 7.44 16.99
N SER A 29 -39.41 8.31 15.98
CA SER A 29 -39.76 7.92 14.62
C SER A 29 -38.51 7.58 13.80
N VAL A 30 -38.39 6.32 13.35
CA VAL A 30 -37.18 5.81 12.67
C VAL A 30 -37.45 5.52 11.19
N TRP A 31 -36.47 5.86 10.35
CA TRP A 31 -36.35 5.44 8.95
C TRP A 31 -35.13 4.51 8.83
N TRP A 32 -35.35 3.28 8.34
CA TRP A 32 -34.30 2.26 8.22
C TRP A 32 -34.60 1.21 7.15
N ASP A 33 -35.87 0.90 6.84
CA ASP A 33 -36.20 -0.16 5.89
C ASP A 33 -36.25 0.35 4.43
N ARG A 34 -35.45 -0.29 3.56
CA ARG A 34 -35.28 0.07 2.14
C ARG A 34 -36.38 -0.49 1.22
N GLN A 35 -37.56 -0.84 1.75
CA GLN A 35 -38.70 -1.30 0.94
C GLN A 35 -39.36 -0.16 0.18
N ILE A 36 -38.65 0.36 -0.81
CA ILE A 36 -39.17 1.26 -1.82
C ILE A 36 -39.66 0.39 -2.99
N GLN A 37 -40.87 0.68 -3.51
CA GLN A 37 -41.47 -0.03 -4.64
C GLN A 37 -40.50 -0.08 -5.83
N VAL A 38 -40.36 -1.26 -6.44
CA VAL A 38 -39.58 -1.47 -7.67
C VAL A 38 -40.09 -0.50 -8.74
N GLY A 39 -39.26 0.46 -9.16
CA GLY A 39 -39.57 1.43 -10.23
C GLY A 39 -39.55 2.92 -9.86
N SER A 40 -39.22 3.31 -8.63
CA SER A 40 -38.96 4.71 -8.26
C SER A 40 -37.47 5.03 -8.11
N ASP A 41 -37.12 6.31 -8.24
CA ASP A 41 -35.77 6.85 -8.02
C ASP A 41 -35.30 6.54 -6.58
N TRP A 42 -34.54 5.44 -6.46
CA TRP A 42 -34.12 4.86 -5.19
C TRP A 42 -33.19 5.80 -4.44
N ASP A 43 -32.25 6.44 -5.15
CA ASP A 43 -31.27 7.36 -4.58
C ASP A 43 -31.94 8.60 -3.97
N LYS A 44 -32.91 9.19 -4.68
CA LYS A 44 -33.62 10.40 -4.23
C LYS A 44 -34.43 10.19 -2.95
N THR A 45 -35.08 9.04 -2.82
CA THR A 45 -35.90 8.75 -1.63
C THR A 45 -35.03 8.59 -0.38
N ILE A 46 -33.82 8.02 -0.54
CA ILE A 46 -32.86 7.85 0.55
C ILE A 46 -32.25 9.20 0.93
N GLU A 47 -31.88 10.02 -0.06
CA GLU A 47 -31.41 11.39 0.16
C GLU A 47 -32.46 12.24 0.87
N ASP A 48 -33.71 12.25 0.41
CA ASP A 48 -34.83 12.97 1.04
C ASP A 48 -35.07 12.51 2.49
N ALA A 49 -34.91 11.21 2.75
CA ALA A 49 -35.04 10.64 4.10
C ALA A 49 -33.89 11.02 5.02
N LEU A 50 -32.66 11.05 4.48
CA LEU A 50 -31.47 11.50 5.22
C LEU A 50 -31.59 12.99 5.53
N ASP A 51 -31.92 13.82 4.54
CA ASP A 51 -32.08 15.27 4.66
C ASP A 51 -33.20 15.66 5.63
N GLY A 52 -34.31 14.93 5.62
CA GLY A 52 -35.43 15.15 6.54
C GLY A 52 -35.20 14.67 7.98
N ALA A 53 -34.15 13.88 8.24
CA ALA A 53 -33.86 13.35 9.57
C ALA A 53 -33.05 14.35 10.41
N LYS A 54 -33.41 14.46 11.70
CA LYS A 54 -32.69 15.30 12.67
C LYS A 54 -31.43 14.63 13.20
N CYS A 55 -31.38 13.30 13.12
CA CYS A 55 -30.27 12.49 13.59
C CYS A 55 -30.04 11.32 12.63
N ALA A 56 -28.79 11.07 12.27
CA ALA A 56 -28.39 9.95 11.42
C ALA A 56 -27.48 8.99 12.19
N VAL A 57 -28.01 7.85 12.59
CA VAL A 57 -27.26 6.79 13.29
C VAL A 57 -26.56 5.93 12.24
N VAL A 58 -25.24 5.85 12.30
CA VAL A 58 -24.44 5.06 11.33
C VAL A 58 -23.85 3.85 12.03
N LEU A 59 -24.20 2.66 11.54
CA LEU A 59 -23.73 1.39 12.08
C LEU A 59 -22.44 0.98 11.39
N TRP A 60 -21.33 1.04 12.11
CA TRP A 60 -20.00 0.68 11.61
C TRP A 60 -19.66 -0.78 11.90
N THR A 61 -19.59 -1.56 10.82
CA THR A 61 -19.03 -2.91 10.67
C THR A 61 -17.98 -2.91 9.55
N GLY A 62 -17.26 -4.01 9.34
CA GLY A 62 -16.39 -4.20 8.19
C GLY A 62 -17.14 -4.03 6.85
N HIS A 63 -18.40 -4.46 6.78
CA HIS A 63 -19.26 -4.28 5.61
C HIS A 63 -19.62 -2.81 5.37
N ALA A 64 -20.04 -2.10 6.43
CA ALA A 64 -20.40 -0.68 6.36
C ALA A 64 -19.20 0.22 6.00
N LYS A 65 -18.01 -0.10 6.53
CA LYS A 65 -16.76 0.58 6.19
C LYS A 65 -16.42 0.45 4.70
N SER A 66 -16.66 -0.72 4.12
CA SER A 66 -16.35 -1.04 2.72
C SER A 66 -17.43 -0.55 1.73
N SER A 67 -18.66 -0.31 2.19
CA SER A 67 -19.77 0.17 1.37
C SER A 67 -19.61 1.62 0.93
N ARG A 68 -19.53 1.85 -0.39
CA ARG A 68 -19.50 3.20 -0.99
C ARG A 68 -20.71 4.04 -0.58
N TRP A 69 -21.88 3.41 -0.51
CA TRP A 69 -23.15 4.07 -0.21
C TRP A 69 -23.23 4.53 1.25
N VAL A 70 -22.92 3.65 2.21
CA VAL A 70 -22.89 4.00 3.64
C VAL A 70 -21.87 5.11 3.91
N ARG A 71 -20.70 5.08 3.25
CA ARG A 71 -19.71 6.17 3.35
C ARG A 71 -20.23 7.50 2.80
N ALA A 72 -21.03 7.50 1.74
CA ALA A 72 -21.59 8.71 1.15
C ALA A 72 -22.65 9.32 2.09
N GLU A 73 -23.62 8.52 2.53
CA GLU A 73 -24.66 8.92 3.50
C GLU A 73 -24.05 9.45 4.80
N ALA A 74 -23.06 8.74 5.34
CA ALA A 74 -22.41 9.13 6.58
C ALA A 74 -21.65 10.47 6.42
N ARG A 75 -21.01 10.73 5.26
CA ARG A 75 -20.32 12.00 5.01
C ARG A 75 -21.28 13.16 4.89
N GLN A 76 -22.44 12.95 4.28
CA GLN A 76 -23.51 13.95 4.23
C GLN A 76 -24.06 14.24 5.62
N ALA A 77 -24.36 13.20 6.41
CA ALA A 77 -24.76 13.35 7.81
C ALA A 77 -23.71 14.04 8.69
N LEU A 78 -22.43 13.84 8.40
CA LEU A 78 -21.31 14.50 9.07
C LEU A 78 -21.26 15.99 8.73
N LYS A 79 -21.41 16.34 7.45
CA LYS A 79 -21.44 17.73 6.97
C LYS A 79 -22.57 18.54 7.60
N GLU A 80 -23.71 17.89 7.87
CA GLU A 80 -24.87 18.50 8.53
C GLU A 80 -24.86 18.35 10.05
N GLU A 81 -23.74 17.87 10.62
CA GLU A 81 -23.56 17.66 12.07
C GLU A 81 -24.62 16.77 12.73
N LYS A 82 -25.38 15.97 11.96
CA LYS A 82 -26.45 15.08 12.43
C LYS A 82 -26.01 13.63 12.65
N VAL A 83 -24.76 13.28 12.32
CA VAL A 83 -24.21 11.92 12.47
C VAL A 83 -24.04 11.47 13.93
N VAL A 84 -24.47 10.24 14.24
CA VAL A 84 -24.20 9.52 15.50
C VAL A 84 -23.54 8.20 15.14
N PRO A 85 -22.21 8.08 15.23
CA PRO A 85 -21.51 6.86 14.86
C PRO A 85 -21.65 5.79 15.94
N VAL A 86 -22.08 4.58 15.56
CA VAL A 86 -22.22 3.41 16.42
C VAL A 86 -21.33 2.30 15.89
N MET A 87 -20.36 1.85 16.68
CA MET A 87 -19.39 0.84 16.31
C MET A 87 -19.84 -0.54 16.80
N LEU A 88 -20.19 -1.43 15.86
CA LEU A 88 -20.59 -2.81 16.12
C LEU A 88 -19.40 -3.78 16.06
N GLU A 89 -18.39 -3.46 15.25
CA GLU A 89 -17.13 -4.21 15.14
C GLU A 89 -15.93 -3.31 15.43
N ALA A 90 -14.89 -3.87 16.06
CA ALA A 90 -13.69 -3.10 16.36
C ALA A 90 -13.00 -2.61 15.06
N ASN A 91 -12.59 -1.35 15.03
CA ASN A 91 -11.88 -0.69 13.89
C ASN A 91 -12.71 -0.49 12.61
N ALA A 92 -14.04 -0.56 12.72
CA ALA A 92 -14.96 -0.35 11.60
C ALA A 92 -15.21 1.13 11.23
N ILE A 93 -14.74 2.09 12.04
CA ILE A 93 -14.96 3.53 11.80
C ILE A 93 -13.95 4.05 10.76
N PRO A 94 -14.39 4.63 9.62
CA PRO A 94 -13.50 5.27 8.67
C PRO A 94 -12.86 6.54 9.23
N LEU A 95 -11.67 6.91 8.70
CA LEU A 95 -10.88 8.06 9.16
C LEU A 95 -11.68 9.37 9.22
N ALA A 96 -12.60 9.60 8.29
CA ALA A 96 -13.45 10.80 8.26
C ALA A 96 -14.32 10.98 9.52
N PHE A 97 -14.48 9.95 10.35
CA PHE A 97 -15.33 9.96 11.54
C PHE A 97 -14.55 9.77 12.84
N THR A 98 -13.22 9.67 12.80
CA THR A 98 -12.39 9.48 14.01
C THR A 98 -12.33 10.72 14.91
N GLY A 99 -12.69 11.89 14.38
CA GLY A 99 -12.83 13.13 15.14
C GLY A 99 -14.13 13.24 15.95
N ILE A 100 -15.05 12.29 15.83
CA ILE A 100 -16.31 12.24 16.59
C ILE A 100 -16.33 10.98 17.45
N GLN A 101 -16.67 11.14 18.73
CA GLN A 101 -16.78 10.00 19.64
C GLN A 101 -17.91 9.07 19.18
N ALA A 102 -17.56 7.81 18.93
CA ALA A 102 -18.51 6.76 18.56
C ALA A 102 -18.94 5.92 19.75
N LEU A 103 -20.21 5.54 19.76
CA LEU A 103 -20.78 4.65 20.75
C LEU A 103 -20.36 3.21 20.45
N ARG A 104 -19.80 2.51 21.43
CA ARG A 104 -19.26 1.15 21.25
C ARG A 104 -20.32 0.13 21.62
N PHE A 105 -20.85 -0.56 20.61
CA PHE A 105 -21.85 -1.63 20.71
C PHE A 105 -21.22 -3.00 20.39
N LEU A 106 -19.96 -3.20 20.80
CA LEU A 106 -19.21 -4.43 20.52
C LEU A 106 -19.87 -5.62 21.22
N GLY A 107 -20.43 -6.56 20.45
CA GLY A 107 -21.12 -7.74 20.99
C GLY A 107 -22.57 -7.49 21.44
N TRP A 108 -23.18 -6.36 21.06
CA TRP A 108 -24.56 -6.03 21.45
C TRP A 108 -25.58 -6.95 20.75
N GLY A 109 -26.30 -7.74 21.54
CA GLY A 109 -27.31 -8.71 21.07
C GLY A 109 -28.69 -8.13 20.75
N GLY A 110 -28.90 -6.81 20.88
CA GLY A 110 -30.19 -6.16 20.63
C GLY A 110 -31.11 -5.99 21.85
N ALA A 111 -30.56 -6.08 23.07
CA ALA A 111 -31.34 -5.89 24.29
C ALA A 111 -31.65 -4.40 24.51
N ALA A 112 -32.94 -4.02 24.48
CA ALA A 112 -33.42 -2.65 24.66
C ALA A 112 -33.21 -2.08 26.08
N GLY A 113 -32.76 -2.88 27.05
CA GLY A 113 -32.40 -2.43 28.40
C GLY A 113 -30.89 -2.39 28.66
N SER A 114 -30.06 -2.51 27.63
CA SER A 114 -28.61 -2.44 27.80
C SER A 114 -28.15 -1.01 28.05
N GLN A 115 -27.07 -0.85 28.83
CA GLN A 115 -26.53 0.46 29.18
C GLN A 115 -26.14 1.27 27.92
N GLU A 116 -25.65 0.59 26.89
CA GLU A 116 -25.27 1.18 25.61
C GLU A 116 -26.48 1.76 24.87
N PHE A 117 -27.63 1.07 24.92
CA PHE A 117 -28.87 1.52 24.29
C PHE A 117 -29.46 2.74 25.00
N GLU A 118 -29.42 2.80 26.33
CA GLU A 118 -29.83 3.98 27.09
C GLU A 118 -28.95 5.20 26.82
N ILE A 119 -27.63 5.00 26.69
CA ILE A 119 -26.69 6.07 26.30
C ILE A 119 -27.02 6.57 24.89
N LEU A 120 -27.26 5.66 23.94
CA LEU A 120 -27.64 6.02 22.57
C LEU A 120 -28.95 6.81 22.54
N LEU A 121 -29.96 6.40 23.32
CA LEU A 121 -31.22 7.13 23.44
C LEU A 121 -30.99 8.56 23.99
N GLY A 122 -30.14 8.71 24.99
CA GLY A 122 -29.75 10.02 25.52
C GLY A 122 -29.11 10.91 24.44
N VAL A 123 -28.14 10.36 23.71
CA VAL A 123 -27.45 11.03 22.59
C VAL A 123 -28.43 11.48 21.50
N ILE A 124 -29.30 10.58 21.06
CA ILE A 124 -30.30 10.86 20.02
C ILE A 124 -31.28 11.94 20.48
N ARG A 125 -31.82 11.84 21.71
CA ARG A 125 -32.81 12.81 22.22
C ARG A 125 -32.24 14.21 22.30
N ALA A 126 -31.03 14.38 22.83
CA ALA A 126 -30.48 15.73 22.92
C ALA A 126 -30.12 16.30 21.54
N LYS A 127 -29.72 15.43 20.60
CA LYS A 127 -29.48 15.83 19.22
C LYS A 127 -30.76 16.28 18.50
N ILE A 128 -31.88 15.58 18.74
CA ILE A 128 -33.22 15.97 18.26
C ILE A 128 -33.70 17.27 18.93
N GLU A 129 -33.40 17.48 20.21
CA GLU A 129 -33.79 18.68 20.98
C GLU A 129 -32.84 19.89 20.81
N GLY A 130 -31.71 19.74 20.11
CA GLY A 130 -30.71 20.78 19.94
C GLY A 130 -29.99 21.18 21.23
N LYS A 131 -29.91 20.26 22.21
CA LYS A 131 -29.25 20.48 23.51
C LYS A 131 -27.91 19.74 23.55
N SER A 132 -26.86 20.40 24.06
CA SER A 132 -25.59 19.76 24.38
C SER A 132 -25.75 18.82 25.58
N ILE A 133 -25.28 17.57 25.47
CA ILE A 133 -25.32 16.61 26.58
C ILE A 133 -24.06 16.75 27.42
N GLU A 134 -24.22 17.11 28.68
CA GLU A 134 -23.29 16.70 29.73
C GLU A 134 -23.55 15.22 30.01
N LEU A 135 -22.62 14.35 29.60
CA LEU A 135 -22.71 12.92 29.88
C LEU A 135 -22.67 12.71 31.40
N PRO A 136 -23.51 11.82 31.96
CA PRO A 136 -23.50 11.59 33.40
C PRO A 136 -22.14 11.03 33.82
N GLU A 137 -21.50 11.70 34.79
CA GLU A 137 -20.33 11.17 35.48
C GLU A 137 -20.65 9.75 35.96
N ALA A 138 -19.83 8.79 35.51
CA ALA A 138 -19.89 7.43 36.00
C ALA A 138 -19.87 7.47 37.53
N SER A 139 -20.96 7.01 38.15
CA SER A 139 -21.11 7.01 39.60
C SER A 139 -19.99 6.16 40.20
N SER A 140 -18.99 6.83 40.78
CA SER A 140 -18.12 6.19 41.75
C SER A 140 -18.96 5.92 42.99
N THR A 141 -19.33 4.65 43.17
CA THR A 141 -20.04 4.20 44.36
C THR A 141 -19.17 4.55 45.57
N LYS A 142 -19.69 5.39 46.46
CA LYS A 142 -19.07 5.67 47.76
C LYS A 142 -18.98 4.37 48.56
N ALA A 143 -17.82 3.72 48.54
CA ALA A 143 -17.40 2.82 49.61
C ALA A 143 -16.68 3.66 50.68
N SER A 144 -17.47 4.36 51.48
CA SER A 144 -17.02 4.89 52.77
C SER A 144 -17.15 3.79 53.81
N VAL A 145 -16.13 2.93 53.92
CA VAL A 145 -15.71 2.30 55.20
C VAL A 145 -14.21 1.99 55.14
N VAL A 146 -13.35 2.99 55.02
CA VAL A 146 -12.00 2.94 55.64
C VAL A 146 -11.63 4.31 56.19
N GLY A 147 -12.62 5.01 56.77
CA GLY A 147 -12.35 6.12 57.69
C GLY A 147 -12.09 5.57 59.08
N LYS A 148 -10.94 4.89 59.28
CA LYS A 148 -10.26 4.55 60.56
C LYS A 148 -9.25 3.41 60.39
N LEU A 149 -8.33 3.48 59.41
CA LEU A 149 -7.09 2.68 59.47
C LEU A 149 -5.95 3.26 58.62
N VAL A 150 -5.81 4.59 58.59
CA VAL A 150 -4.59 5.26 58.12
C VAL A 150 -3.99 6.02 59.31
N ALA A 151 -3.64 5.26 60.33
CA ALA A 151 -2.60 5.63 61.29
C ALA A 151 -1.58 4.48 61.20
N LEU A 152 -0.35 4.81 60.81
CA LEU A 152 0.76 3.92 60.47
C LEU A 152 0.73 3.22 59.11
N LEU A 153 0.99 3.96 58.03
CA LEU A 153 1.86 3.48 56.95
C LEU A 153 2.51 4.71 56.31
N GLY A 154 3.83 4.79 56.45
CA GLY A 154 4.62 5.97 56.09
C GLY A 154 4.49 6.35 54.62
N ILE A 155 4.75 7.62 54.31
CA ILE A 155 4.77 8.26 52.98
C ILE A 155 5.36 7.36 51.87
N LYS A 156 6.31 6.46 52.21
CA LYS A 156 6.88 5.44 51.32
C LYS A 156 5.88 4.45 50.71
N ALA A 157 4.85 4.02 51.45
CA ALA A 157 3.85 3.06 50.97
C ALA A 157 2.90 3.68 49.95
N MET A 158 2.50 4.94 50.15
CA MET A 158 1.63 5.68 49.21
C MET A 158 2.36 5.95 47.88
N VAL A 159 3.63 6.35 47.95
CA VAL A 159 4.46 6.53 46.74
C VAL A 159 4.62 5.22 45.98
N GLY A 160 4.84 4.09 46.68
CA GLY A 160 4.92 2.77 46.07
C GLY A 160 3.63 2.34 45.35
N SER A 161 2.45 2.59 45.94
CA SER A 161 1.16 2.27 45.31
C SER A 161 0.88 3.11 44.07
N VAL A 162 1.19 4.41 44.09
CA VAL A 162 1.04 5.29 42.92
C VAL A 162 1.99 4.85 41.80
N LEU A 163 3.24 4.54 42.13
CA LEU A 163 4.23 4.06 41.16
C LEU A 163 3.80 2.72 40.54
N ALA A 164 3.28 1.78 41.33
CA ALA A 164 2.75 0.52 40.82
C ALA A 164 1.55 0.73 39.88
N LEU A 165 0.65 1.66 40.20
CA LEU A 165 -0.49 2.00 39.34
C LEU A 165 -0.03 2.62 38.01
N LEU A 166 0.99 3.49 38.04
CA LEU A 166 1.58 4.09 36.85
C LEU A 166 2.29 3.05 35.97
N LEU A 167 3.01 2.10 36.56
CA LEU A 167 3.63 0.98 35.82
C LEU A 167 2.58 0.04 35.21
N LEU A 168 1.49 -0.20 35.94
CA LEU A 168 0.37 -0.97 35.40
C LEU A 168 -0.26 -0.24 34.21
N ALA A 169 -0.53 1.07 34.35
CA ALA A 169 -1.08 1.88 33.28
C ALA A 169 -0.15 1.97 32.05
N SER A 170 1.16 2.10 32.27
CA SER A 170 2.15 2.15 31.17
C SER A 170 2.24 0.83 30.40
N SER A 171 1.82 -0.29 30.99
CA SER A 171 1.73 -1.60 30.31
C SER A 171 0.58 -1.67 29.29
N PHE A 172 -0.34 -0.71 29.29
CA PHE A 172 -1.46 -0.63 28.33
C PHE A 172 -1.27 0.45 27.25
N LEU A 173 -0.39 1.41 27.49
CA LEU A 173 -0.10 2.51 26.56
C LEU A 173 0.92 2.05 25.53
N ARG A 174 0.54 2.00 24.25
CA ARG A 174 1.44 1.65 23.14
C ARG A 174 2.13 2.90 22.61
N ILE A 175 3.38 2.74 22.18
CA ILE A 175 4.15 3.77 21.49
C ILE A 175 4.43 3.34 20.05
N ASN A 176 4.68 4.30 19.17
CA ASN A 176 5.13 4.02 17.82
C ASN A 176 6.61 3.62 17.88
N PRO A 177 6.98 2.38 17.54
CA PRO A 177 8.38 1.99 17.49
C PRO A 177 9.06 2.56 16.25
N ASP A 178 10.34 2.88 16.42
CA ASP A 178 11.29 3.00 15.32
C ASP A 178 11.92 1.62 15.10
N VAL A 179 11.81 1.08 13.89
CA VAL A 179 12.20 -0.31 13.57
C VAL A 179 13.09 -0.39 12.33
N THR A 180 13.86 -1.46 12.26
CA THR A 180 14.42 -2.00 11.01
C THR A 180 13.72 -3.32 10.73
N VAL A 181 13.33 -3.55 9.48
CA VAL A 181 12.64 -4.75 9.03
C VAL A 181 13.45 -5.38 7.91
N HIS A 182 13.79 -6.66 8.06
CA HIS A 182 14.47 -7.46 7.04
C HIS A 182 13.50 -8.55 6.58
N VAL A 183 13.20 -8.62 5.29
CA VAL A 183 12.21 -9.57 4.73
C VAL A 183 12.78 -10.27 3.51
N GLN A 184 12.58 -11.58 3.43
CA GLN A 184 12.70 -12.34 2.19
C GLN A 184 11.31 -12.58 1.60
N THR A 185 11.12 -12.33 0.31
CA THR A 185 9.80 -12.42 -0.34
C THR A 185 9.89 -12.56 -1.86
N ALA A 186 8.91 -13.17 -2.50
CA ALA A 186 8.83 -13.16 -3.96
C ALA A 186 8.27 -11.84 -4.53
N ARG A 187 7.60 -11.03 -3.71
CA ARG A 187 6.90 -9.82 -4.16
C ARG A 187 6.89 -8.71 -3.12
N ILE A 188 7.08 -7.48 -3.58
CA ILE A 188 6.85 -6.27 -2.80
C ILE A 188 6.13 -5.22 -3.65
N GLU A 189 5.13 -4.57 -3.08
CA GLU A 189 4.49 -3.37 -3.64
C GLU A 189 4.74 -2.19 -2.69
N PHE A 190 5.09 -1.03 -3.21
CA PHE A 190 5.28 0.17 -2.41
C PHE A 190 4.89 1.43 -3.18
N SER A 191 4.52 2.48 -2.45
CA SER A 191 4.20 3.79 -3.03
C SER A 191 5.27 4.82 -2.70
N VAL A 192 5.65 5.59 -3.72
CA VAL A 192 6.66 6.66 -3.63
C VAL A 192 6.05 7.99 -4.03
N LEU A 193 6.50 9.06 -3.36
CA LEU A 193 6.11 10.43 -3.68
C LEU A 193 6.96 11.00 -4.81
N SER A 194 6.34 11.83 -5.65
CA SER A 194 6.96 12.58 -6.75
C SER A 194 8.04 13.58 -6.35
N GLU A 195 8.17 13.93 -5.07
CA GLU A 195 9.22 14.80 -4.53
C GLU A 195 10.63 14.15 -4.52
N LEU A 196 10.82 13.12 -5.35
CA LEU A 196 12.07 12.45 -5.64
C LEU A 196 12.80 13.10 -6.83
N GLU A 197 12.68 14.42 -7.04
CA GLU A 197 13.11 15.12 -8.28
C GLU A 197 14.54 14.77 -8.75
N ASP A 198 15.42 14.27 -7.87
CA ASP A 198 16.77 13.77 -8.19
C ASP A 198 17.09 12.31 -7.74
N LYS A 199 16.12 11.57 -7.19
CA LYS A 199 16.34 10.19 -6.70
C LYS A 199 15.87 9.15 -7.71
N ARG A 200 16.79 8.25 -8.07
CA ARG A 200 16.52 7.10 -8.92
C ARG A 200 15.89 5.99 -8.09
N LEU A 201 14.95 5.23 -8.65
CA LEU A 201 14.42 4.03 -7.98
C LEU A 201 15.44 2.89 -7.92
N THR A 202 16.38 2.86 -8.85
CA THR A 202 17.38 1.81 -9.01
C THR A 202 18.76 2.41 -9.08
N ASP A 203 19.74 1.64 -8.62
CA ASP A 203 21.14 1.86 -8.96
C ASP A 203 21.43 1.36 -10.39
N ALA A 204 22.67 1.53 -10.86
CA ALA A 204 23.09 1.10 -12.18
C ALA A 204 23.06 -0.44 -12.30
N LEU A 205 22.11 -0.98 -13.07
CA LEU A 205 21.92 -2.42 -13.25
C LEU A 205 22.32 -2.87 -14.66
N SER A 206 23.40 -3.64 -14.78
CA SER A 206 23.70 -4.33 -16.05
C SER A 206 22.58 -5.31 -16.42
N PHE A 207 22.30 -5.47 -17.71
CA PHE A 207 21.30 -6.42 -18.19
C PHE A 207 21.78 -7.15 -19.45
N ASP A 208 21.32 -8.39 -19.62
CA ASP A 208 21.55 -9.18 -20.83
C ASP A 208 20.38 -9.00 -21.81
N ALA A 209 19.16 -9.09 -21.26
CA ALA A 209 17.92 -8.76 -21.94
C ALA A 209 17.05 -7.88 -21.03
N LEU A 210 16.49 -6.82 -21.61
CA LEU A 210 15.55 -5.92 -20.96
C LEU A 210 14.33 -5.76 -21.85
N THR A 211 13.18 -6.22 -21.36
CA THR A 211 11.91 -6.02 -22.04
C THR A 211 11.14 -4.90 -21.33
N VAL A 212 10.59 -3.97 -22.10
CA VAL A 212 9.78 -2.88 -21.57
C VAL A 212 8.45 -2.84 -22.33
N GLN A 213 7.33 -2.87 -21.60
CA GLN A 213 5.97 -2.89 -22.14
C GLN A 213 5.22 -1.62 -21.79
N ASN A 214 4.17 -1.34 -22.56
CA ASN A 214 3.40 -0.09 -22.50
C ASN A 214 4.29 1.13 -22.75
N ILE A 215 5.13 1.05 -23.79
CA ILE A 215 6.01 2.15 -24.19
C ILE A 215 5.22 3.21 -24.97
N GLY A 216 5.39 4.48 -24.59
CA GLY A 216 4.91 5.61 -25.37
C GLY A 216 5.94 6.09 -26.40
N LYS A 217 7.22 6.08 -26.02
CA LYS A 217 8.34 6.47 -26.89
C LYS A 217 9.64 5.81 -26.48
N ILE A 218 10.47 5.46 -27.45
CA ILE A 218 11.88 5.12 -27.27
C ILE A 218 12.75 6.05 -28.13
N SER A 219 13.83 6.59 -27.55
CA SER A 219 14.77 7.50 -28.20
C SER A 219 16.17 6.92 -28.13
N LEU A 220 16.86 6.85 -29.28
CA LEU A 220 18.23 6.39 -29.39
C LEU A 220 18.99 7.24 -30.41
N SER A 221 20.32 7.31 -30.30
CA SER A 221 21.16 8.09 -31.22
C SER A 221 22.35 7.26 -31.76
N PRO A 222 22.10 6.17 -32.50
CA PRO A 222 23.16 5.31 -33.00
C PRO A 222 23.87 5.90 -34.22
N GLU A 223 25.13 5.55 -34.41
CA GLU A 223 25.89 5.85 -35.62
C GLU A 223 25.27 5.13 -36.83
N ARG A 224 24.86 3.87 -36.63
CA ARG A 224 24.17 3.06 -37.64
C ARG A 224 22.94 2.37 -37.04
N LEU A 225 21.84 2.41 -37.78
CA LEU A 225 20.63 1.68 -37.47
C LEU A 225 20.37 0.69 -38.62
N LEU A 226 20.16 -0.57 -38.30
CA LEU A 226 19.78 -1.60 -39.26
C LEU A 226 18.39 -2.12 -38.90
N VAL A 227 17.63 -2.57 -39.89
CA VAL A 227 16.36 -3.29 -39.69
C VAL A 227 16.44 -4.63 -40.41
N ALA A 228 16.01 -5.70 -39.74
CA ALA A 228 15.96 -7.02 -40.34
C ALA A 228 14.69 -7.19 -41.19
N ASP A 229 14.79 -7.85 -42.34
CA ASP A 229 13.63 -8.32 -43.09
C ASP A 229 13.05 -9.58 -42.41
N PRO A 230 11.83 -9.53 -41.85
CA PRO A 230 11.25 -10.67 -41.12
C PRO A 230 11.12 -11.94 -41.97
N ARG A 231 11.10 -11.82 -43.30
CA ARG A 231 10.99 -12.95 -44.24
C ARG A 231 12.28 -13.77 -44.33
N ASP A 232 13.40 -13.20 -43.90
CA ASP A 232 14.71 -13.85 -43.92
C ASP A 232 15.11 -14.47 -42.56
N TYR A 233 14.21 -14.50 -41.56
CA TYR A 233 14.47 -15.13 -40.26
C TYR A 233 14.76 -16.63 -40.38
N ASP A 234 15.85 -17.10 -39.77
CA ASP A 234 16.21 -18.51 -39.74
C ASP A 234 15.74 -19.16 -38.43
N MET A 235 14.67 -19.94 -38.50
CA MET A 235 14.12 -20.66 -37.35
C MET A 235 15.06 -21.73 -36.78
N ALA A 236 16.04 -22.22 -37.54
CA ALA A 236 16.94 -23.28 -37.08
C ALA A 236 18.07 -22.72 -36.20
N SER A 237 18.58 -21.53 -36.53
CA SER A 237 19.59 -20.83 -35.74
C SER A 237 19.01 -19.79 -34.79
N ASP A 238 17.71 -19.50 -34.89
CA ASP A 238 17.01 -18.47 -34.13
C ASP A 238 17.63 -17.08 -34.32
N SER A 239 17.99 -16.76 -35.56
CA SER A 239 18.72 -15.52 -35.88
C SER A 239 18.53 -15.04 -37.32
N TYR A 240 18.90 -13.78 -37.57
CA TYR A 240 18.86 -13.18 -38.91
C TYR A 240 20.22 -13.31 -39.62
N PRO A 241 20.26 -13.85 -40.86
CA PRO A 241 21.51 -13.92 -41.63
C PRO A 241 21.96 -12.51 -42.04
N PRO A 242 23.27 -12.29 -42.34
CA PRO A 242 23.80 -10.96 -42.70
C PRO A 242 23.07 -10.25 -43.85
N LYS A 243 22.46 -11.00 -44.78
CA LYS A 243 21.70 -10.47 -45.91
C LYS A 243 20.33 -9.88 -45.54
N ALA A 244 19.78 -10.24 -44.38
CA ALA A 244 18.47 -9.79 -43.91
C ALA A 244 18.51 -8.33 -43.43
N TRP A 245 19.70 -7.83 -43.06
CA TRP A 245 19.88 -6.51 -42.46
C TRP A 245 19.95 -5.40 -43.53
N LEU A 246 19.03 -4.44 -43.40
CA LEU A 246 18.90 -3.27 -44.26
C LEU A 246 19.36 -2.02 -43.50
N ASP A 247 20.25 -1.23 -44.09
CA ASP A 247 20.80 -0.02 -43.47
C ASP A 247 19.80 1.15 -43.53
N LEU A 248 19.56 1.75 -42.37
CA LEU A 248 18.75 2.95 -42.16
C LEU A 248 19.70 4.09 -41.75
N PRO A 249 19.82 5.18 -42.55
CA PRO A 249 20.81 6.22 -42.32
C PRO A 249 20.51 7.02 -41.04
N ALA A 250 21.13 6.61 -39.92
CA ALA A 250 21.01 7.25 -38.62
C ALA A 250 21.94 8.46 -38.49
N ASN A 251 23.21 8.33 -38.91
CA ASN A 251 24.23 9.38 -38.86
C ASN A 251 24.43 10.00 -37.46
N GLY A 252 24.22 9.23 -36.40
CA GLY A 252 24.35 9.70 -35.01
C GLY A 252 23.27 10.67 -34.55
N ARG A 253 22.20 10.88 -35.33
CA ARG A 253 21.06 11.73 -34.92
C ARG A 253 20.16 10.98 -33.95
N THR A 254 19.41 11.71 -33.13
CA THR A 254 18.36 11.11 -32.32
C THR A 254 17.20 10.65 -33.19
N ILE A 255 16.86 9.37 -33.06
CA ILE A 255 15.72 8.70 -33.69
C ILE A 255 14.72 8.39 -32.58
N GLN A 256 13.45 8.73 -32.81
CA GLN A 256 12.37 8.52 -31.85
C GLN A 256 11.34 7.57 -32.46
N PHE A 257 11.16 6.42 -31.85
CA PHE A 257 10.05 5.55 -32.19
C PHE A 257 8.90 5.87 -31.25
N GLU A 258 7.70 6.06 -31.80
CA GLU A 258 6.53 6.48 -31.03
C GLU A 258 5.37 5.49 -31.19
N SER A 259 4.62 5.31 -30.11
CA SER A 259 3.39 4.53 -30.09
C SER A 259 2.29 5.20 -30.89
N ASP A 260 1.71 4.49 -31.86
CA ASP A 260 0.71 5.04 -32.79
C ASP A 260 -0.69 4.37 -32.71
N LYS A 261 -0.82 3.25 -32.00
CA LYS A 261 -1.99 2.36 -32.06
C LYS A 261 -2.74 2.31 -30.74
N SER A 262 -4.00 2.78 -30.75
CA SER A 262 -4.94 2.49 -29.68
C SER A 262 -5.26 0.99 -29.66
N GLY A 263 -4.98 0.29 -28.57
CA GLY A 263 -5.39 -1.10 -28.35
C GLY A 263 -4.29 -2.17 -28.53
N ILE A 264 -3.05 -1.77 -28.80
CA ILE A 264 -1.86 -2.62 -28.65
C ILE A 264 -1.04 -2.03 -27.51
N SER A 265 -0.52 -2.87 -26.61
CA SER A 265 0.47 -2.47 -25.60
C SER A 265 1.85 -2.49 -26.26
N PRO A 266 2.45 -1.34 -26.59
CA PRO A 266 3.72 -1.33 -27.32
C PRO A 266 4.83 -1.86 -26.44
N GLU A 267 5.73 -2.64 -27.03
CA GLU A 267 6.78 -3.36 -26.33
C GLU A 267 8.10 -3.26 -27.07
N VAL A 268 9.20 -3.19 -26.31
CA VAL A 268 10.55 -3.34 -26.83
C VAL A 268 11.33 -4.31 -25.96
N THR A 269 11.94 -5.31 -26.58
CA THR A 269 12.98 -6.14 -25.95
C THR A 269 14.34 -5.70 -26.46
N ILE A 270 15.28 -5.40 -25.56
CA ILE A 270 16.65 -4.96 -25.88
C ILE A 270 17.62 -6.03 -25.41
N GLU A 271 18.46 -6.51 -26.31
CA GLU A 271 19.45 -7.55 -26.04
C GLU A 271 20.79 -7.30 -26.73
N SER A 272 21.83 -8.00 -26.29
CA SER A 272 23.17 -7.90 -26.88
C SER A 272 23.22 -8.56 -28.24
N THR A 273 23.86 -7.91 -29.22
CA THR A 273 24.10 -8.54 -30.54
C THR A 273 24.96 -9.79 -30.43
N GLU A 274 24.73 -10.78 -31.30
CA GLU A 274 25.53 -12.01 -31.36
C GLU A 274 27.05 -11.72 -31.34
N GLY A 275 27.76 -12.36 -30.40
CA GLY A 275 29.22 -12.29 -30.30
C GLY A 275 29.81 -11.11 -29.52
N LYS A 276 28.99 -10.22 -28.94
CA LYS A 276 29.46 -9.07 -28.13
C LYS A 276 29.51 -9.32 -26.61
N GLY A 277 29.25 -10.55 -26.18
CA GLY A 277 29.18 -10.92 -24.76
C GLY A 277 27.77 -10.77 -24.20
N PRO A 278 27.52 -11.21 -22.95
CA PRO A 278 26.17 -11.31 -22.41
C PRO A 278 25.54 -9.93 -22.12
N VAL A 279 26.35 -8.93 -21.73
CA VAL A 279 25.84 -7.64 -21.24
C VAL A 279 25.48 -6.69 -22.40
N ALA A 280 24.19 -6.39 -22.55
CA ALA A 280 23.66 -5.48 -23.58
C ALA A 280 23.83 -3.99 -23.20
N GLY A 281 23.75 -3.67 -21.92
CA GLY A 281 23.86 -2.30 -21.43
C GLY A 281 23.70 -2.20 -19.91
N VAL A 282 23.50 -0.97 -19.44
CA VAL A 282 23.25 -0.65 -18.03
C VAL A 282 21.95 0.14 -17.93
N LEU A 283 21.02 -0.33 -17.09
CA LEU A 283 19.87 0.44 -16.65
C LEU A 283 20.35 1.46 -15.61
N ASP A 284 20.59 2.68 -16.06
CA ASP A 284 21.19 3.76 -15.27
C ASP A 284 20.22 4.36 -14.25
N GLY A 285 18.93 4.34 -14.56
CA GLY A 285 17.93 4.90 -13.68
C GLY A 285 16.51 4.77 -14.19
N ILE A 286 15.62 4.60 -13.23
CA ILE A 286 14.18 4.76 -13.39
C ILE A 286 13.78 6.03 -12.68
N ILE A 287 13.13 6.90 -13.44
CA ILE A 287 12.79 8.27 -13.05
C ILE A 287 11.28 8.39 -13.13
N LEU A 288 10.68 8.77 -12.00
CA LEU A 288 9.26 9.03 -11.88
C LEU A 288 9.03 10.55 -11.90
N THR A 289 7.99 10.97 -12.64
CA THR A 289 7.59 12.38 -12.70
C THR A 289 6.42 12.71 -11.79
N GLN A 290 5.76 11.68 -11.25
CA GLN A 290 4.59 11.76 -10.37
C GLN A 290 4.62 10.63 -9.34
N ASP A 291 3.70 10.68 -8.38
CA ASP A 291 3.49 9.63 -7.40
C ASP A 291 3.23 8.31 -8.13
N ALA A 292 3.88 7.24 -7.68
CA ALA A 292 3.78 5.94 -8.32
C ALA A 292 3.59 4.82 -7.30
N VAL A 293 2.82 3.83 -7.70
CA VAL A 293 2.79 2.51 -7.06
C VAL A 293 3.70 1.60 -7.86
N VAL A 294 4.74 1.10 -7.20
CA VAL A 294 5.77 0.26 -7.77
C VAL A 294 5.60 -1.15 -7.22
N THR A 295 5.62 -2.16 -8.09
CA THR A 295 5.60 -3.58 -7.72
C THR A 295 6.83 -4.26 -8.29
N LEU A 296 7.61 -4.92 -7.43
CA LEU A 296 8.69 -5.80 -7.84
C LEU A 296 8.30 -7.24 -7.53
N GLU A 297 8.49 -8.12 -8.50
CA GLU A 297 8.18 -9.54 -8.40
C GLU A 297 9.30 -10.37 -9.03
N VAL A 298 9.67 -11.47 -8.37
CA VAL A 298 10.55 -12.49 -8.96
C VAL A 298 9.71 -13.65 -9.46
N THR A 299 9.97 -14.08 -10.69
CA THR A 299 9.27 -15.19 -11.33
C THR A 299 9.97 -16.53 -11.07
N GLU A 300 9.28 -17.63 -11.37
CA GLU A 300 9.87 -18.99 -11.31
C GLU A 300 11.05 -19.17 -12.28
N ASP A 301 11.12 -18.40 -13.37
CA ASP A 301 12.24 -18.41 -14.32
C ASP A 301 13.35 -17.41 -13.96
N ASN A 302 13.36 -16.92 -12.71
CA ASN A 302 14.33 -15.98 -12.14
C ASN A 302 14.39 -14.62 -12.87
N ALA A 303 13.31 -14.22 -13.54
CA ALA A 303 13.17 -12.87 -14.05
C ALA A 303 12.69 -11.93 -12.93
N VAL A 304 13.14 -10.68 -12.98
CA VAL A 304 12.66 -9.61 -12.10
C VAL A 304 11.69 -8.74 -12.90
N ILE A 305 10.44 -8.70 -12.48
CA ILE A 305 9.40 -7.85 -13.08
C ILE A 305 9.22 -6.61 -12.22
N TRP A 306 9.34 -5.44 -12.83
CA TRP A 306 9.01 -4.13 -12.25
C TRP A 306 7.80 -3.53 -12.95
N SER A 307 6.68 -3.44 -12.25
CA SER A 307 5.50 -2.67 -12.70
C SER A 307 5.46 -1.33 -11.97
N MET A 308 5.25 -0.25 -12.72
CA MET A 308 5.16 1.10 -12.20
C MET A 308 3.86 1.75 -12.70
N ARG A 309 2.94 1.97 -11.78
CA ARG A 309 1.64 2.59 -12.05
C ARG A 309 1.61 4.02 -11.53
N THR A 310 1.21 4.96 -12.37
CA THR A 310 1.08 6.38 -12.02
C THR A 310 -0.36 6.82 -12.28
N GLU A 311 -0.90 7.76 -11.48
CA GLU A 311 -2.23 8.31 -11.77
C GLU A 311 -2.23 9.19 -13.02
N LYS A 312 -1.13 9.94 -13.24
CA LYS A 312 -0.86 10.76 -14.42
C LYS A 312 0.66 10.86 -14.63
N GLY A 313 1.05 11.27 -15.84
CA GLY A 313 2.46 11.52 -16.16
C GLY A 313 3.20 10.25 -16.59
N ARG A 314 4.32 10.44 -17.29
CA ARG A 314 5.07 9.33 -17.89
C ARG A 314 6.27 8.97 -17.02
N GLN A 315 6.48 7.67 -16.86
CA GLN A 315 7.67 7.10 -16.29
C GLN A 315 8.79 7.15 -17.34
N ARG A 316 10.04 7.36 -16.90
CA ARG A 316 11.20 7.39 -17.78
C ARG A 316 12.25 6.40 -17.32
N ILE A 317 12.80 5.66 -18.29
CA ILE A 317 13.93 4.75 -18.12
C ILE A 317 15.09 5.29 -18.93
N VAL A 318 16.29 5.25 -18.35
CA VAL A 318 17.53 5.60 -19.05
C VAL A 318 18.46 4.39 -19.05
N LEU A 319 18.89 3.98 -20.24
CA LEU A 319 19.88 2.93 -20.45
C LEU A 319 21.17 3.57 -20.96
N SER A 320 22.31 3.15 -20.43
CA SER A 320 23.63 3.66 -20.79
C SER A 320 24.59 2.53 -21.13
N ASN A 321 25.80 2.90 -21.53
CA ASN A 321 26.87 1.98 -21.88
C ASN A 321 26.47 0.94 -22.95
N VAL A 322 25.59 1.35 -23.87
CA VAL A 322 25.07 0.50 -24.95
C VAL A 322 26.05 0.55 -26.12
N GLN A 323 26.63 -0.59 -26.53
CA GLN A 323 27.60 -0.62 -27.64
C GLN A 323 27.00 -1.10 -28.95
N ALA A 324 26.30 -2.23 -28.90
CA ALA A 324 25.58 -2.79 -30.03
C ALA A 324 24.45 -3.61 -29.45
N VAL A 325 23.21 -3.22 -29.77
CA VAL A 325 22.03 -3.92 -29.27
C VAL A 325 21.09 -4.24 -30.40
N GLU A 326 20.47 -5.41 -30.28
CA GLU A 326 19.26 -5.72 -31.00
C GLU A 326 18.10 -5.22 -30.17
N PHE A 327 17.14 -4.56 -30.82
CA PHE A 327 15.88 -4.27 -30.18
C PHE A 327 14.73 -4.72 -31.06
N ILE A 328 13.86 -5.53 -30.46
CA ILE A 328 12.66 -6.09 -31.07
C ILE A 328 11.52 -5.17 -30.64
N GLU A 329 10.88 -4.49 -31.58
CA GLU A 329 9.75 -3.61 -31.31
C GLU A 329 8.44 -4.19 -31.82
N SER A 330 7.39 -3.98 -31.03
CA SER A 330 6.01 -4.26 -31.40
C SER A 330 5.15 -3.06 -31.06
N GLY A 331 4.45 -2.51 -32.06
CA GLY A 331 3.50 -1.41 -31.87
C GLY A 331 4.13 -0.02 -31.80
N LEU A 332 5.37 0.15 -32.24
CA LEU A 332 6.03 1.44 -32.38
C LEU A 332 6.23 1.82 -33.85
N ARG A 333 6.19 3.11 -34.14
CA ARG A 333 6.42 3.66 -35.49
C ARG A 333 7.75 4.37 -35.56
N LEU A 334 8.48 4.09 -36.64
CA LEU A 334 9.68 4.84 -36.98
C LEU A 334 9.27 6.20 -37.58
N PRO A 335 10.07 7.27 -37.46
CA PRO A 335 9.75 8.55 -38.07
C PRO A 335 9.54 8.47 -39.59
N ASP A 336 8.58 9.25 -40.12
CA ASP A 336 8.15 9.21 -41.54
C ASP A 336 9.27 9.53 -42.55
N ASP A 337 10.37 10.13 -42.12
CA ASP A 337 11.53 10.42 -42.98
C ASP A 337 12.40 9.19 -43.27
N PHE A 338 12.15 8.06 -42.60
CA PHE A 338 12.73 6.77 -42.96
C PHE A 338 11.87 6.03 -43.98
N SER A 339 12.46 5.69 -45.12
CA SER A 339 11.82 4.81 -46.10
C SER A 339 12.10 3.34 -45.76
N LEU A 340 11.11 2.67 -45.18
CA LEU A 340 11.19 1.24 -44.92
C LEU A 340 10.72 0.44 -46.14
N PRO A 341 11.48 -0.58 -46.58
CA PRO A 341 11.06 -1.48 -47.67
C PRO A 341 10.05 -2.55 -47.21
N ILE A 342 9.67 -2.53 -45.93
CA ILE A 342 8.80 -3.49 -45.25
C ILE A 342 7.69 -2.74 -44.50
N THR A 343 6.52 -3.38 -44.35
CA THR A 343 5.39 -2.82 -43.62
C THR A 343 5.59 -2.95 -42.11
N GLN A 344 5.29 -1.90 -41.34
CA GLN A 344 5.32 -1.89 -39.86
C GLN A 344 4.01 -2.40 -39.24
N ASP A 345 3.41 -3.43 -39.84
CA ASP A 345 2.18 -4.06 -39.34
C ASP A 345 2.43 -5.28 -38.44
N GLN A 346 3.69 -5.69 -38.33
CA GLN A 346 4.19 -6.80 -37.51
C GLN A 346 5.36 -6.34 -36.63
N GLU A 347 5.78 -7.20 -35.71
CA GLU A 347 7.00 -7.03 -34.93
C GLU A 347 8.23 -6.92 -35.84
N LEU A 348 9.14 -6.00 -35.53
CA LEU A 348 10.36 -5.77 -36.29
C LEU A 348 11.59 -5.78 -35.38
N THR A 349 12.69 -6.33 -35.90
CA THR A 349 13.98 -6.35 -35.20
C THR A 349 14.91 -5.32 -35.81
N TYR A 350 15.52 -4.50 -34.95
CA TYR A 350 16.49 -3.49 -35.33
C TYR A 350 17.83 -3.76 -34.64
N GLN A 351 18.91 -3.32 -35.27
CA GLN A 351 20.25 -3.29 -34.67
C GLN A 351 20.71 -1.84 -34.57
N ALA A 352 20.97 -1.38 -33.34
CA ALA A 352 21.55 -0.07 -33.07
C ALA A 352 23.04 -0.24 -32.75
N LEU A 353 23.91 0.32 -33.59
CA LEU A 353 25.36 0.20 -33.47
C LEU A 353 25.98 1.54 -33.05
N TYR A 354 26.77 1.49 -31.98
CA TYR A 354 27.50 2.62 -31.42
C TYR A 354 29.02 2.40 -31.57
N GLU A 355 29.60 2.93 -32.65
CA GLU A 355 30.96 2.60 -33.09
C GLU A 355 32.05 3.37 -32.31
N ASP A 356 31.86 4.66 -32.07
CA ASP A 356 32.91 5.52 -31.50
C ASP A 356 32.86 5.58 -29.97
N LYS A 357 31.65 5.57 -29.40
CA LYS A 357 31.41 5.68 -27.96
C LYS A 357 30.13 4.93 -27.57
N PRO A 358 30.03 4.40 -26.34
CA PRO A 358 28.77 3.82 -25.89
C PRO A 358 27.62 4.83 -25.93
N GLY A 359 26.47 4.34 -26.38
CA GLY A 359 25.23 5.09 -26.51
C GLY A 359 24.37 5.15 -25.25
N THR A 360 23.29 5.90 -25.39
CA THR A 360 22.22 6.03 -24.40
C THR A 360 20.89 5.79 -25.10
N ILE A 361 19.99 5.05 -24.45
CA ILE A 361 18.62 4.82 -24.88
C ILE A 361 17.70 5.38 -23.79
N GLU A 362 16.72 6.19 -24.18
CA GLU A 362 15.70 6.72 -23.29
C GLU A 362 14.35 6.12 -23.67
N ILE A 363 13.66 5.50 -22.70
CA ILE A 363 12.32 4.94 -22.88
C ILE A 363 11.35 5.69 -21.98
N VAL A 364 10.20 6.04 -22.53
CA VAL A 364 9.13 6.78 -21.85
C VAL A 364 7.83 5.99 -21.98
N GLY A 365 7.15 5.74 -20.86
CA GLY A 365 5.89 4.98 -20.83
C GLY A 365 4.70 5.65 -21.50
N HIS A 366 3.75 4.82 -21.93
CA HIS A 366 2.42 5.20 -22.38
C HIS A 366 1.54 5.34 -21.13
N ASP A 367 0.68 6.36 -21.09
CA ASP A 367 0.09 6.88 -19.86
C ASP A 367 -0.50 5.77 -18.95
N GLU A 368 -0.23 5.87 -17.63
CA GLU A 368 -0.73 5.08 -16.48
C GLU A 368 0.08 3.85 -16.01
N GLU A 369 0.71 3.05 -16.87
CA GLU A 369 1.51 1.88 -16.43
C GLU A 369 2.71 1.61 -17.33
N LEU A 370 3.89 1.39 -16.74
CA LEU A 370 5.09 0.93 -17.42
C LEU A 370 5.57 -0.36 -16.76
N VAL A 371 5.80 -1.41 -17.55
CA VAL A 371 6.31 -2.69 -17.05
C VAL A 371 7.69 -2.95 -17.63
N ILE A 372 8.63 -3.34 -16.77
CA ILE A 372 9.97 -3.76 -17.14
C ILE A 372 10.12 -5.22 -16.73
N VAL A 373 10.59 -6.06 -17.63
CA VAL A 373 11.03 -7.42 -17.33
C VAL A 373 12.54 -7.46 -17.53
N LEU A 374 13.26 -7.68 -16.45
CA LEU A 374 14.70 -7.80 -16.42
C LEU A 374 15.06 -9.28 -16.31
N LYS A 375 15.80 -9.80 -17.30
CA LYS A 375 16.33 -11.17 -17.27
C LYS A 375 17.85 -11.11 -17.21
N GLU A 376 18.43 -11.70 -16.19
CA GLU A 376 19.88 -11.67 -15.92
C GLU A 376 20.47 -13.09 -15.94
N THR A 377 21.73 -13.20 -16.40
CA THR A 377 22.54 -14.41 -16.28
C THR A 377 23.77 -14.15 -15.41
N GLY A 378 23.86 -14.80 -14.24
CA GLY A 378 25.16 -14.98 -13.56
C GLY A 378 25.27 -14.55 -12.09
N GLY A 379 24.51 -15.18 -11.21
CA GLY A 379 24.99 -15.70 -9.90
C GLY A 379 25.61 -14.75 -8.86
N GLN A 380 25.54 -13.44 -9.00
CA GLN A 380 25.87 -12.52 -7.90
C GLN A 380 24.59 -11.92 -7.32
N PRO A 381 24.50 -11.78 -5.97
CA PRO A 381 23.47 -10.93 -5.38
C PRO A 381 23.61 -9.54 -5.97
N LYS A 382 22.54 -9.02 -6.54
CA LYS A 382 22.52 -7.69 -7.14
C LYS A 382 21.50 -6.84 -6.42
N ASP A 383 21.96 -5.68 -6.00
CA ASP A 383 21.12 -4.68 -5.38
C ASP A 383 20.28 -4.01 -6.47
N LEU A 384 19.00 -4.35 -6.49
CA LEU A 384 17.96 -3.75 -7.32
C LEU A 384 17.71 -2.29 -6.91
N VAL A 385 17.75 -2.06 -5.60
CA VAL A 385 17.70 -0.75 -4.97
C VAL A 385 18.78 -0.77 -3.89
N SER A 386 19.90 -0.08 -4.06
CA SER A 386 20.92 0.09 -3.02
C SER A 386 21.21 1.55 -2.78
N ASN A 387 21.70 1.87 -1.58
CA ASN A 387 22.30 3.17 -1.21
C ASN A 387 21.44 4.42 -1.46
N SER A 388 20.21 4.22 -1.92
CA SER A 388 19.22 5.22 -2.25
C SER A 388 18.15 5.06 -1.19
N VAL A 389 18.26 5.85 -0.12
CA VAL A 389 17.19 6.00 0.86
C VAL A 389 15.91 6.37 0.10
N LEU A 390 15.02 5.40 -0.06
CA LEU A 390 13.81 5.53 -0.86
C LEU A 390 12.62 5.70 0.09
N PRO A 391 12.17 6.94 0.34
CA PRO A 391 11.03 7.19 1.21
C PRO A 391 9.76 6.63 0.57
N VAL A 392 8.97 5.91 1.36
CA VAL A 392 7.74 5.25 0.91
C VAL A 392 6.57 5.60 1.81
N GLN A 393 5.38 5.74 1.23
CA GLN A 393 4.16 6.00 2.00
C GLN A 393 3.45 4.71 2.43
N SER A 394 3.60 3.65 1.63
CA SER A 394 3.04 2.33 1.92
C SER A 394 3.98 1.25 1.40
N VAL A 395 3.97 0.11 2.09
CA VAL A 395 4.60 -1.14 1.65
C VAL A 395 3.59 -2.27 1.87
N ASP A 396 3.39 -3.10 0.86
CA ASP A 396 2.51 -4.26 0.88
C ASP A 396 3.22 -5.47 0.28
N PHE A 397 3.32 -6.55 1.06
CA PHE A 397 3.93 -7.80 0.61
C PHE A 397 2.91 -8.77 0.04
N SER A 398 1.62 -8.46 0.11
CA SER A 398 0.54 -9.35 -0.34
C SER A 398 -0.10 -8.87 -1.63
N TRP A 399 -0.76 -9.78 -2.35
CA TRP A 399 -1.52 -9.43 -3.55
C TRP A 399 -2.94 -9.99 -3.48
N GLN A 400 -3.83 -9.47 -4.31
CA GLN A 400 -5.16 -10.02 -4.49
C GLN A 400 -5.14 -10.98 -5.68
N ASP A 401 -5.55 -12.23 -5.45
CA ASP A 401 -5.75 -13.19 -6.52
C ASP A 401 -6.87 -12.68 -7.45
N PRO A 402 -6.61 -12.45 -8.74
CA PRO A 402 -7.60 -11.87 -9.64
C PRO A 402 -8.78 -12.81 -9.93
N GLY A 403 -8.60 -14.13 -9.79
CA GLY A 403 -9.64 -15.12 -10.03
C GLY A 403 -10.56 -15.31 -8.83
N THR A 404 -9.99 -15.38 -7.63
CA THR A 404 -10.76 -15.63 -6.39
C THR A 404 -11.09 -14.38 -5.60
N GLY A 405 -10.37 -13.27 -5.85
CA GLY A 405 -10.40 -12.06 -5.04
C GLY A 405 -9.75 -12.22 -3.66
N GLU A 406 -9.18 -13.39 -3.35
CA GLU A 406 -8.56 -13.66 -2.07
C GLU A 406 -7.18 -13.01 -1.99
N ARG A 407 -6.89 -12.34 -0.88
CA ARG A 407 -5.56 -11.79 -0.63
C ARG A 407 -4.58 -12.90 -0.23
N LYS A 408 -3.45 -13.02 -0.91
CA LYS A 408 -2.42 -14.06 -0.74
C LYS A 408 -1.10 -13.46 -0.24
N ILE A 409 -0.31 -14.27 0.44
CA ILE A 409 1.04 -13.94 0.90
C ILE A 409 2.04 -14.70 0.01
N PRO A 410 3.18 -14.10 -0.36
CA PRO A 410 4.16 -14.76 -1.22
C PRO A 410 4.70 -16.01 -0.57
N GLU A 411 4.97 -17.02 -1.40
CA GLU A 411 5.76 -18.15 -0.94
C GLU A 411 7.16 -17.67 -0.53
N GLY A 412 7.73 -18.33 0.48
CA GLY A 412 9.02 -17.94 1.03
C GLY A 412 9.02 -16.62 1.81
N PHE A 413 7.84 -16.04 2.12
CA PHE A 413 7.77 -14.85 2.95
C PHE A 413 8.22 -15.13 4.40
N GLU A 414 9.41 -14.64 4.75
CA GLU A 414 9.94 -14.65 6.11
C GLU A 414 10.73 -13.38 6.41
N GLY A 415 11.07 -13.14 7.67
CA GLY A 415 11.82 -11.94 8.02
C GLY A 415 12.04 -11.72 9.50
N THR A 416 12.58 -10.55 9.84
CA THR A 416 12.80 -10.08 11.20
C THR A 416 12.40 -8.61 11.35
N VAL A 417 11.95 -8.26 12.54
CA VAL A 417 11.70 -6.87 12.96
C VAL A 417 12.62 -6.59 14.14
N GLU A 418 13.48 -5.59 14.00
CA GLU A 418 14.41 -5.12 15.02
C GLU A 418 13.99 -3.73 15.51
N TYR A 419 14.03 -3.49 16.82
CA TYR A 419 13.65 -2.20 17.39
C TYR A 419 14.87 -1.30 17.54
N ARG A 420 14.88 -0.18 16.83
CA ARG A 420 15.84 0.91 17.02
C ARG A 420 15.48 1.74 18.26
N SER A 421 14.19 1.85 18.57
CA SER A 421 13.68 2.46 19.79
C SER A 421 12.43 1.73 20.32
N PRO A 422 12.43 1.28 21.60
CA PRO A 422 13.50 1.38 22.58
C PRO A 422 14.67 0.41 22.31
N GLN A 423 15.90 0.88 22.52
CA GLN A 423 17.11 0.08 22.33
C GLN A 423 17.17 -1.13 23.28
N GLY A 424 17.69 -2.26 22.78
CA GLY A 424 17.88 -3.48 23.57
C GLY A 424 16.66 -4.38 23.68
N MET A 425 15.56 -4.06 23.00
CA MET A 425 14.42 -4.94 22.85
C MET A 425 14.77 -6.11 21.90
N PRO A 426 14.37 -7.36 22.18
CA PRO A 426 14.68 -8.49 21.32
C PRO A 426 14.04 -8.35 19.95
N SER A 427 14.75 -8.80 18.91
CA SER A 427 14.19 -8.87 17.56
C SER A 427 13.08 -9.93 17.49
N MET A 428 12.14 -9.69 16.58
CA MET A 428 10.98 -10.54 16.36
C MET A 428 11.13 -11.24 15.01
N LYS A 429 11.11 -12.58 14.99
CA LYS A 429 11.06 -13.33 13.75
C LYS A 429 9.63 -13.38 13.20
N ILE A 430 9.50 -13.21 11.90
CA ILE A 430 8.28 -13.45 11.12
C ILE A 430 8.34 -14.91 10.67
N GLU A 431 7.36 -15.70 11.11
CA GLU A 431 7.27 -17.12 10.75
C GLU A 431 6.73 -17.29 9.34
N ASN A 432 7.11 -18.39 8.68
CA ASN A 432 6.58 -18.75 7.37
C ASN A 432 5.05 -18.81 7.41
N ASN A 433 4.38 -18.33 6.35
CA ASN A 433 2.92 -18.19 6.25
C ASN A 433 2.28 -17.19 7.26
N SER A 434 3.08 -16.34 7.90
CA SER A 434 2.57 -15.18 8.65
C SER A 434 2.59 -13.94 7.78
N PHE A 435 1.62 -13.04 7.95
CA PHE A 435 1.70 -11.74 7.29
C PHE A 435 2.59 -10.77 8.10
N LEU A 436 3.05 -9.70 7.47
CA LEU A 436 3.52 -8.49 8.14
C LEU A 436 2.66 -7.32 7.65
N THR A 437 2.10 -6.56 8.58
CA THR A 437 1.37 -5.33 8.26
C THR A 437 2.07 -4.16 8.94
N LEU A 438 2.48 -3.18 8.13
CA LEU A 438 3.04 -1.92 8.57
C LEU A 438 2.11 -0.79 8.07
N GLU A 439 1.51 -0.04 8.97
CA GLU A 439 0.63 1.09 8.64
C GLU A 439 1.02 2.33 9.46
N ARG A 440 0.58 3.51 8.98
CA ARG A 440 0.90 4.81 9.58
C ARG A 440 2.41 5.00 9.68
N LEU A 441 3.04 4.87 8.52
CA LEU A 441 4.48 4.99 8.33
C LEU A 441 4.88 6.47 8.42
N GLU A 442 5.87 6.78 9.24
CA GLU A 442 6.44 8.12 9.36
C GLU A 442 7.96 8.02 9.16
N HIS A 443 8.51 8.82 8.24
CA HIS A 443 9.94 8.76 7.84
C HIS A 443 10.40 7.33 7.53
N PHE A 444 9.53 6.56 6.87
CA PHE A 444 9.78 5.16 6.54
C PHE A 444 10.34 5.03 5.14
N GLU A 445 11.37 4.21 5.00
CA GLU A 445 12.16 4.10 3.79
C GLU A 445 12.56 2.66 3.49
N ILE A 446 12.70 2.36 2.21
CA ILE A 446 13.40 1.18 1.73
C ILE A 446 14.88 1.53 1.67
N THR A 447 15.70 0.76 2.39
CA THR A 447 17.16 0.94 2.42
C THR A 447 17.88 0.05 1.44
N SER A 448 17.33 -1.14 1.18
CA SER A 448 17.84 -2.04 0.16
C SER A 448 16.72 -2.93 -0.40
N ILE A 449 16.85 -3.29 -1.67
CA ILE A 449 16.20 -4.44 -2.29
C ILE A 449 17.27 -5.14 -3.11
N SER A 450 17.46 -6.44 -2.90
CA SER A 450 18.36 -7.27 -3.70
C SER A 450 17.73 -8.61 -4.04
N VAL A 451 18.25 -9.30 -5.05
CA VAL A 451 17.88 -10.68 -5.32
C VAL A 451 18.86 -11.61 -4.61
N ASP A 452 18.35 -12.47 -3.73
CA ASP A 452 19.15 -13.46 -3.03
C ASP A 452 19.61 -14.55 -4.03
N PRO A 453 20.92 -14.85 -4.12
CA PRO A 453 21.47 -15.71 -5.17
C PRO A 453 21.18 -17.20 -4.95
N VAL A 454 20.68 -17.59 -3.78
CA VAL A 454 20.42 -18.99 -3.42
C VAL A 454 18.94 -19.30 -3.50
N SER A 455 18.11 -18.46 -2.91
CA SER A 455 16.66 -18.61 -2.87
C SER A 455 15.96 -17.98 -4.08
N HIS A 456 16.63 -17.09 -4.81
CA HIS A 456 16.06 -16.26 -5.87
C HIS A 456 14.91 -15.35 -5.41
N LEU A 457 14.69 -15.21 -4.11
CA LEU A 457 13.72 -14.28 -3.53
C LEU A 457 14.33 -12.88 -3.40
N LEU A 458 13.46 -11.88 -3.30
CA LEU A 458 13.85 -10.52 -2.93
C LEU A 458 14.24 -10.49 -1.45
N ALA A 459 15.42 -9.98 -1.15
CA ALA A 459 15.81 -9.54 0.18
C ALA A 459 15.54 -8.03 0.28
N VAL A 460 14.67 -7.63 1.21
CA VAL A 460 14.17 -6.27 1.37
C VAL A 460 14.52 -5.78 2.77
N ASP A 461 15.23 -4.66 2.82
CA ASP A 461 15.50 -3.95 4.07
C ASP A 461 14.71 -2.64 4.12
N LEU A 462 14.01 -2.44 5.23
CA LEU A 462 13.20 -1.27 5.50
C LEU A 462 13.55 -0.67 6.85
N GLN A 463 13.36 0.64 7.02
CA GLN A 463 13.48 1.27 8.34
C GLN A 463 12.59 2.50 8.50
N GLY A 464 12.22 2.81 9.74
CA GLY A 464 11.50 4.02 10.09
C GLY A 464 10.51 3.84 11.24
N GLU A 465 9.72 4.88 11.50
CA GLU A 465 8.69 4.84 12.54
C GLU A 465 7.38 4.25 12.01
N VAL A 466 6.79 3.35 12.80
CA VAL A 466 5.59 2.61 12.40
C VAL A 466 4.49 2.78 13.45
N GLY A 467 3.39 3.45 13.09
CA GLY A 467 2.27 3.65 14.01
C GLY A 467 1.45 2.38 14.27
N TYR A 468 1.56 1.38 13.40
CA TYR A 468 0.87 0.10 13.52
C TYR A 468 1.66 -1.03 12.87
N ILE A 469 2.12 -1.99 13.68
CA ILE A 469 2.90 -3.14 13.23
C ILE A 469 2.30 -4.44 13.75
N LYS A 470 1.92 -5.35 12.84
CA LYS A 470 1.31 -6.64 13.18
C LYS A 470 1.88 -7.80 12.38
N THR A 471 1.90 -8.98 12.99
CA THR A 471 2.23 -10.25 12.32
C THR A 471 1.34 -11.39 12.80
N GLY A 472 1.44 -12.57 12.17
CA GLY A 472 0.70 -13.78 12.52
C GLY A 472 -0.25 -14.24 11.42
N THR A 473 -1.30 -14.96 11.80
CA THR A 473 -2.33 -15.42 10.85
C THR A 473 -3.54 -14.48 10.90
N ARG A 474 -4.39 -14.50 9.85
CA ARG A 474 -5.63 -13.69 9.83
C ARG A 474 -6.51 -13.89 11.07
N GLN A 475 -6.53 -15.12 11.61
CA GLN A 475 -7.35 -15.46 12.77
C GLN A 475 -6.71 -15.05 14.10
N ASN A 476 -5.37 -14.97 14.15
CA ASN A 476 -4.63 -14.64 15.37
C ASN A 476 -3.53 -13.60 15.11
N PRO A 477 -3.92 -12.34 14.84
CA PRO A 477 -2.96 -11.26 14.62
C PRO A 477 -2.32 -10.82 15.94
N ARG A 478 -0.99 -10.66 15.94
CA ARG A 478 -0.19 -10.18 17.07
C ARG A 478 0.27 -8.75 16.82
N ASP A 479 -0.03 -7.84 17.75
CA ASP A 479 0.51 -6.47 17.77
C ASP A 479 1.95 -6.50 18.29
N LEU A 480 2.86 -5.91 17.52
CA LEU A 480 4.28 -5.85 17.84
C LEU A 480 4.69 -4.51 18.47
N ARG A 481 3.77 -3.56 18.65
CA ARG A 481 4.14 -2.26 19.24
C ARG A 481 4.57 -2.39 20.70
N PRO A 482 5.73 -1.83 21.08
CA PRO A 482 6.14 -1.75 22.47
C PRO A 482 5.15 -0.94 23.30
N THR A 483 5.08 -1.25 24.58
CA THR A 483 4.37 -0.43 25.55
C THR A 483 5.27 0.65 26.12
N LEU A 484 4.69 1.66 26.76
CA LEU A 484 5.45 2.63 27.55
C LEU A 484 6.23 1.94 28.68
N PHE A 485 5.69 0.84 29.23
CA PHE A 485 6.44 -0.01 30.17
C PHE A 485 7.68 -0.64 29.54
N ASP A 486 7.59 -1.15 28.31
CA ASP A 486 8.75 -1.69 27.59
C ASP A 486 9.80 -0.60 27.35
N GLN A 487 9.39 0.63 27.05
CA GLN A 487 10.32 1.76 26.93
C GLN A 487 11.09 2.02 28.22
N ILE A 488 10.43 1.97 29.38
CA ILE A 488 11.07 2.08 30.70
C ILE A 488 12.01 0.89 30.94
N ARG A 489 11.58 -0.32 30.57
CA ARG A 489 12.31 -1.57 30.82
C ARG A 489 13.58 -1.70 30.01
N PHE A 490 13.59 -1.27 28.75
CA PHE A 490 14.72 -1.52 27.84
C PHE A 490 15.60 -0.27 27.62
N SER A 491 15.05 0.94 27.67
CA SER A 491 15.83 2.15 27.38
C SER A 491 16.87 2.49 28.45
N PRO A 492 18.12 2.82 28.06
CA PRO A 492 19.16 3.28 28.99
C PRO A 492 18.77 4.57 29.72
N LEU A 493 17.94 5.44 29.11
CA LEU A 493 17.49 6.70 29.71
C LEU A 493 16.74 6.50 31.04
N PHE A 494 16.12 5.34 31.24
CA PHE A 494 15.36 5.02 32.45
C PHE A 494 16.13 4.11 33.42
N GLU A 495 17.45 3.93 33.28
CA GLU A 495 18.26 3.16 34.23
C GLU A 495 18.06 3.55 35.72
N PRO A 496 17.96 4.85 36.10
CA PRO A 496 17.69 5.21 37.50
C PRO A 496 16.33 4.73 37.99
N VAL A 497 15.31 4.80 37.13
CA VAL A 497 13.95 4.34 37.44
C VAL A 497 13.93 2.82 37.55
N ARG A 498 14.61 2.10 36.65
CA ARG A 498 14.74 0.63 36.68
C ARG A 498 15.39 0.13 37.97
N LYS A 499 16.51 0.75 38.39
CA LYS A 499 17.17 0.45 39.67
C LYS A 499 16.24 0.68 40.87
N LEU A 500 15.38 1.70 40.80
CA LEU A 500 14.44 2.01 41.88
C LEU A 500 13.32 0.96 42.01
N ILE A 501 12.91 0.33 40.91
CA ILE A 501 11.79 -0.63 40.85
C ILE A 501 12.22 -2.09 40.74
N GLY A 502 13.54 -2.36 40.71
CA GLY A 502 14.09 -3.72 40.68
C GLY A 502 13.97 -4.42 39.32
N LEU A 503 13.99 -3.65 38.22
CA LEU A 503 14.01 -4.15 36.84
C LEU A 503 15.42 -4.23 36.26
#